data_AF-A0A661TAI3-F1
#
_entry.id   AF-A0A661TAI3-F1
#
_cell.length_a   1.000
_cell.length_b   1.000
_cell.length_c   1.000
_cell.angle_alpha   90.00
_cell.angle_beta   90.00
_cell.angle_gamma   90.00
#
_symmetry.space_group_name_H-M   'P 1'
#
loop_
_entity.id
_entity.type
_entity.pdbx_description
1 polymer ?
#
loop_
_entity_poly.entity_id
_entity_poly.type
_entity_poly.pdbx_seq_one_letter_code
_entity_poly.pdbx_strand_id
1 'polypeptide(L)'
;LRIRLCEDSATEELIRLVAAKNIDVTIADSNIAFLGRRYYPETIVGVPITEKEQLGWAVRQGDRRLLARINQFFSRIKQNGVFAKLYDKYYADIDDFDYVDLRTYHRRIETRLPRYSQTIKDLSLKNNFDWRLIAAQIYQESHFDPLARSHAGAYGLMQLTHSTAASMGVKNLFDPAENISAGIRHLKKLYDFFDKARGQDRTFIALAAYNIGQGHILDARNLARQMGLSPDRWTSLKKTLPLLRQRKYYKKSKYGYCRGTEPIEYVKQIMIYYDILKQQGIEFASDNTHLRKNTEKHGEKKEK
;
A
#
# COMPACT_ATOMS: atom_id res chain seq x y z
N LEU A 1 32.44 20.89 7.06
CA LEU A 1 31.74 19.60 6.85
C LEU A 1 32.77 18.47 6.95
N ARG A 2 32.51 17.44 7.75
CA ARG A 2 33.36 16.23 7.79
C ARG A 2 32.65 15.14 6.98
N ILE A 3 33.16 14.84 5.80
CA ILE A 3 32.60 13.82 4.91
C ILE A 3 33.22 12.47 5.30
N ARG A 4 32.38 11.44 5.45
CA ARG A 4 32.81 10.07 5.72
C ARG A 4 32.23 9.15 4.68
N LEU A 5 33.07 8.32 4.07
CA LEU A 5 32.63 7.22 3.24
C LEU A 5 32.18 6.07 4.16
N CYS A 6 30.98 5.56 3.95
CA CYS A 6 30.42 4.44 4.71
C CYS A 6 30.30 3.22 3.78
N GLU A 7 31.40 2.50 3.57
CA GLU A 7 31.46 1.39 2.60
C GLU A 7 30.57 0.20 2.99
N ASP A 8 30.34 -0.02 4.29
CA ASP A 8 29.58 -1.16 4.81
C ASP A 8 28.10 -0.85 5.07
N SER A 9 27.63 0.37 4.80
CA SER A 9 26.27 0.79 5.08
C SER A 9 25.44 0.91 3.80
N ALA A 10 24.30 0.23 3.75
CA ALA A 10 23.32 0.44 2.70
C ALA A 10 22.80 1.88 2.71
N THR A 11 22.49 2.44 1.54
CA THR A 11 22.00 3.82 1.39
C THR A 11 20.73 4.07 2.21
N GLU A 12 19.84 3.09 2.30
CA GLU A 12 18.62 3.13 3.10
C GLU A 12 18.89 3.27 4.60
N GLU A 13 19.96 2.66 5.11
CA GLU A 13 20.37 2.79 6.51
C GLU A 13 20.91 4.19 6.78
N LEU A 14 21.66 4.78 5.84
CA LEU A 14 22.10 6.17 5.95
C LEU A 14 20.91 7.13 5.96
N ILE A 15 19.89 6.90 5.13
CA ILE A 15 18.64 7.67 5.15
C ILE A 15 17.93 7.53 6.51
N ARG A 16 17.88 6.32 7.08
CA ARG A 16 17.32 6.09 8.42
C ARG A 16 18.09 6.86 9.49
N LEU A 17 19.43 6.87 9.43
CA LEU A 17 20.27 7.62 10.38
C LEU A 17 20.04 9.14 10.27
N VAL A 18 19.82 9.67 9.07
CA VAL A 18 19.38 11.07 8.88
C VAL A 18 18.01 11.29 9.53
N ALA A 19 17.04 10.42 9.27
CA ALA A 19 15.70 10.53 9.84
C ALA A 19 15.71 10.48 11.39
N ALA A 20 16.58 9.64 11.96
CA ALA A 20 16.80 9.53 13.40
C ALA A 20 17.63 10.70 14.00
N LYS A 21 18.13 11.62 13.16
CA LYS A 21 19.04 12.72 13.55
C LYS A 21 20.37 12.26 14.13
N ASN A 22 20.81 11.04 13.77
CA ASN A 22 22.12 10.52 14.15
C ASN A 22 23.24 11.08 13.25
N ILE A 23 22.90 11.47 12.03
CA ILE A 23 23.77 12.19 11.09
C ILE A 23 22.97 13.31 10.42
N ASP A 24 23.66 14.40 10.01
CA ASP A 24 22.97 15.59 9.49
C ASP A 24 22.50 15.43 8.03
N VAL A 25 23.30 14.76 7.20
CA VAL A 25 23.05 14.62 5.76
C VAL A 25 23.63 13.32 5.22
N THR A 26 23.02 12.77 4.17
CA THR A 26 23.57 11.70 3.35
C THR A 26 23.40 12.02 1.87
N ILE A 27 24.14 11.31 1.02
CA ILE A 27 23.98 11.32 -0.44
C ILE A 27 23.36 9.98 -0.84
N ALA A 28 22.36 10.01 -1.72
CA ALA A 28 21.65 8.83 -2.17
C ALA A 28 21.20 9.02 -3.63
N ASP A 29 21.08 7.92 -4.37
CA ASP A 29 20.41 7.94 -5.67
C ASP A 29 18.97 8.43 -5.50
N SER A 30 18.50 9.23 -6.46
CA SER A 30 17.20 9.89 -6.36
C SER A 30 16.05 8.91 -6.15
N ASN A 31 16.05 7.78 -6.85
CA ASN A 31 15.06 6.72 -6.68
C ASN A 31 15.02 6.15 -5.25
N ILE A 32 16.18 5.96 -4.61
CA ILE A 32 16.28 5.47 -3.22
C ILE A 32 15.82 6.57 -2.25
N ALA A 33 16.29 7.80 -2.45
CA ALA A 33 15.91 8.95 -1.62
C ALA A 33 14.39 9.19 -1.63
N PHE A 34 13.77 9.17 -2.82
CA PHE A 34 12.32 9.34 -2.95
C PHE A 34 11.53 8.18 -2.35
N LEU A 35 12.00 6.94 -2.50
CA LEU A 35 11.40 5.80 -1.79
C LEU A 35 11.53 5.94 -0.27
N GLY A 36 12.67 6.45 0.22
CA GLY A 36 12.91 6.71 1.63
C GLY A 36 11.89 7.67 2.26
N ARG A 37 11.42 8.69 1.51
CA ARG A 37 10.39 9.64 1.98
C ARG A 37 9.08 8.96 2.38
N ARG A 38 8.78 7.78 1.82
CA ARG A 38 7.61 6.98 2.19
C ARG A 38 7.67 6.51 3.64
N TYR A 39 8.87 6.21 4.15
CA TYR A 39 9.08 5.68 5.49
C TYR A 39 9.54 6.75 6.47
N TYR A 40 10.23 7.77 5.98
CA TYR A 40 10.76 8.87 6.77
C TYR A 40 10.28 10.22 6.22
N PRO A 41 9.01 10.59 6.44
CA PRO A 41 8.45 11.80 5.84
C PRO A 41 9.10 13.10 6.34
N GLU A 42 9.77 13.11 7.50
CA GLU A 42 10.46 14.31 7.98
C GLU A 42 11.79 14.58 7.25
N THR A 43 12.30 13.62 6.45
CA THR A 43 13.53 13.83 5.67
C THR A 43 13.25 14.67 4.44
N ILE A 44 14.14 15.62 4.18
CA ILE A 44 14.06 16.53 3.03
C ILE A 44 15.06 16.07 1.98
N VAL A 45 14.58 15.85 0.75
CA VAL A 45 15.46 15.65 -0.40
C VAL A 45 15.96 17.02 -0.83
N GLY A 46 17.27 17.22 -0.71
CA GLY A 46 17.94 18.45 -1.10
C GLY A 46 18.09 18.60 -2.61
N VAL A 47 19.08 19.37 -3.02
CA VAL A 47 19.39 19.60 -4.44
C VAL A 47 20.12 18.42 -5.07
N PRO A 48 19.90 18.13 -6.37
CA PRO A 48 20.74 17.20 -7.10
C PRO A 48 22.18 17.73 -7.14
N ILE A 49 23.14 16.86 -6.82
CA ILE A 49 24.57 17.20 -6.82
C ILE A 49 25.28 16.80 -8.13
N THR A 50 24.61 16.01 -8.97
CA THR A 50 25.08 15.55 -10.27
C THR A 50 23.94 15.58 -11.31
N GLU A 51 24.30 15.44 -12.59
CA GLU A 51 23.33 15.25 -13.67
C GLU A 51 22.64 13.89 -13.58
N LYS A 52 21.56 13.71 -14.35
CA LYS A 52 20.80 12.46 -14.37
C LYS A 52 21.61 11.37 -15.04
N GLU A 53 21.94 10.32 -14.27
CA GLU A 53 22.65 9.15 -14.77
C GLU A 53 21.70 7.98 -15.09
N GLN A 54 22.18 7.04 -15.91
CA GLN A 54 21.46 5.82 -16.23
C GLN A 54 22.05 4.64 -15.46
N LEU A 55 21.21 3.90 -14.75
CA LEU A 55 21.61 2.66 -14.07
C LEU A 55 21.90 1.56 -15.10
N GLY A 56 23.01 0.85 -14.88
CA GLY A 56 23.45 -0.26 -15.73
C GLY A 56 23.94 -1.44 -14.90
N TRP A 57 23.81 -2.65 -15.45
CA TRP A 57 24.46 -3.83 -14.87
C TRP A 57 25.92 -3.87 -15.33
N ALA A 58 26.84 -3.99 -14.37
CA ALA A 58 28.26 -4.13 -14.66
C ALA A 58 28.63 -5.61 -14.94
N VAL A 59 29.58 -5.82 -15.84
CA VAL A 59 30.21 -7.12 -16.09
C VAL A 59 31.73 -6.99 -15.96
N ARG A 60 32.42 -8.11 -15.77
CA ARG A 60 33.89 -8.13 -15.78
C ARG A 60 34.41 -7.58 -17.11
N GLN A 61 35.45 -6.75 -17.05
CA GLN A 61 36.11 -6.20 -18.22
C GLN A 61 36.52 -7.32 -19.19
N GLY A 62 36.17 -7.17 -20.47
CA GLY A 62 36.46 -8.15 -21.52
C GLY A 62 35.38 -9.22 -21.74
N ASP A 63 34.42 -9.40 -20.82
CA ASP A 63 33.33 -10.38 -20.99
C ASP A 63 32.23 -9.88 -21.95
N ARG A 64 32.57 -9.86 -23.24
CA ARG A 64 31.67 -9.41 -24.31
C ARG A 64 30.45 -10.33 -24.47
N ARG A 65 30.59 -11.61 -24.13
CA ARG A 65 29.50 -12.60 -24.30
C ARG A 65 28.41 -12.39 -23.26
N LEU A 66 28.77 -12.19 -21.99
CA LEU A 66 27.80 -11.90 -20.94
C LEU A 66 27.15 -10.53 -21.17
N LEU A 67 27.95 -9.51 -21.54
CA LEU A 67 27.43 -8.18 -21.86
C LEU A 67 26.36 -8.24 -22.96
N ALA A 68 26.65 -8.94 -24.06
CA ALA A 68 25.71 -9.10 -25.16
C ALA A 68 24.40 -9.78 -24.71
N ARG A 69 24.50 -10.83 -23.88
CA ARG A 69 23.32 -11.54 -23.35
C ARG A 69 22.49 -10.67 -22.41
N ILE A 70 23.12 -9.91 -21.53
CA ILE A 70 22.43 -8.98 -20.62
C ILE A 70 21.70 -7.90 -21.43
N ASN A 71 22.38 -7.31 -22.41
CA ASN A 71 21.78 -6.29 -23.27
C ASN A 71 20.60 -6.85 -24.08
N GLN A 72 20.73 -8.06 -24.64
CA GLN A 72 19.63 -8.73 -25.34
C GLN A 72 18.44 -9.03 -24.40
N PHE A 73 18.72 -9.45 -23.16
CA PHE A 73 17.70 -9.63 -22.13
C PHE A 73 16.93 -8.33 -21.87
N PHE A 74 17.64 -7.22 -21.62
CA PHE A 74 17.01 -5.92 -21.38
C PHE A 74 16.20 -5.42 -22.58
N SER A 75 16.72 -5.59 -23.80
CA SER A 75 15.96 -5.28 -25.03
C SER A 75 14.65 -6.06 -25.10
N ARG A 76 14.70 -7.37 -24.82
CA ARG A 76 13.50 -8.23 -24.82
C ARG A 76 12.47 -7.79 -23.77
N ILE A 77 12.91 -7.52 -22.53
CA ILE A 77 11.97 -7.16 -21.46
C ILE A 77 11.42 -5.73 -21.58
N LYS A 78 12.16 -4.82 -22.23
CA LYS A 78 11.65 -3.49 -22.58
C LYS A 78 10.60 -3.59 -23.68
N GLN A 79 10.85 -4.35 -24.75
CA GLN A 79 9.92 -4.53 -25.86
C GLN A 79 8.61 -5.22 -25.44
N ASN A 80 8.68 -6.25 -24.60
CA ASN A 80 7.49 -6.99 -24.16
C ASN A 80 6.76 -6.34 -22.96
N GLY A 81 7.24 -5.18 -22.48
CA GLY A 81 6.65 -4.43 -21.37
C GLY A 81 6.84 -5.04 -19.99
N VAL A 82 7.61 -6.12 -19.82
CA VAL A 82 7.94 -6.68 -18.50
C VAL A 82 8.77 -5.70 -17.69
N PHE A 83 9.71 -4.99 -18.34
CA PHE A 83 10.51 -3.96 -17.67
C PHE A 83 9.62 -2.85 -17.13
N ALA A 84 8.70 -2.31 -17.95
CA ALA A 84 7.75 -1.29 -17.50
C ALA A 84 6.91 -1.80 -16.32
N LYS A 85 6.38 -3.04 -16.36
CA LYS A 85 5.64 -3.61 -15.22
C LYS A 85 6.46 -3.73 -13.93
N LEU A 86 7.74 -4.11 -14.03
CA LEU A 86 8.64 -4.20 -12.88
C LEU A 86 9.02 -2.83 -12.37
N TYR A 87 9.38 -1.91 -13.27
CA TYR A 87 9.73 -0.54 -12.94
C TYR A 87 8.54 0.16 -12.28
N ASP A 88 7.35 0.06 -12.86
CA ASP A 88 6.13 0.66 -12.31
C ASP A 88 5.78 0.11 -10.93
N LYS A 89 6.00 -1.19 -10.72
CA LYS A 89 5.76 -1.84 -9.43
C LYS A 89 6.60 -1.25 -8.30
N TYR A 90 7.80 -0.75 -8.59
CA TYR A 90 8.74 -0.29 -7.57
C TYR A 90 9.02 1.23 -7.59
N TYR A 91 8.82 1.91 -8.73
CA TYR A 91 9.33 3.27 -8.95
C TYR A 91 8.38 4.25 -9.67
N ALA A 92 7.24 3.83 -10.25
CA ALA A 92 6.38 4.75 -11.03
C ALA A 92 5.73 5.86 -10.21
N ASP A 93 5.57 5.67 -8.91
CA ASP A 93 4.80 6.59 -8.08
C ASP A 93 5.64 7.71 -7.44
N ILE A 94 6.98 7.67 -7.60
CA ILE A 94 7.97 8.58 -6.97
C ILE A 94 7.66 10.07 -7.15
N ASP A 95 7.08 10.46 -8.29
CA ASP A 95 6.84 11.87 -8.63
C ASP A 95 5.41 12.36 -8.29
N ASP A 96 4.47 11.48 -7.94
CA ASP A 96 3.02 11.78 -7.83
C ASP A 96 2.49 11.62 -6.38
N PHE A 97 3.37 11.77 -5.38
CA PHE A 97 3.07 11.53 -3.97
C PHE A 97 2.59 12.78 -3.24
N ASP A 98 1.42 12.70 -2.58
CA ASP A 98 0.99 13.68 -1.59
C ASP A 98 1.81 13.52 -0.29
N TYR A 99 2.93 14.24 -0.26
CA TYR A 99 3.84 14.29 0.89
C TYR A 99 3.15 14.72 2.20
N VAL A 100 2.16 15.61 2.12
CA VAL A 100 1.45 16.13 3.29
C VAL A 100 0.56 15.05 3.90
N ASP A 101 -0.09 14.26 3.05
CA ASP A 101 -0.88 13.13 3.50
C ASP A 101 -0.02 12.03 4.16
N LEU A 102 1.14 11.67 3.59
CA LEU A 102 2.03 10.68 4.19
C LEU A 102 2.56 11.10 5.56
N ARG A 103 2.95 12.36 5.72
CA ARG A 103 3.35 12.89 7.03
C ARG A 103 2.21 12.77 8.04
N THR A 104 1.00 13.08 7.60
CA THR A 104 -0.20 12.95 8.42
C THR A 104 -0.50 11.48 8.77
N TYR A 105 -0.25 10.55 7.84
CA TYR A 105 -0.42 9.12 8.02
C TYR A 105 0.51 8.57 9.11
N HIS A 106 1.82 8.85 9.02
CA HIS A 106 2.82 8.43 10.02
C HIS A 106 2.42 8.90 11.42
N ARG A 107 2.07 10.18 11.57
CA ARG A 107 1.57 10.71 12.84
C ARG A 107 0.32 9.98 13.34
N ARG A 108 -0.62 9.62 12.45
CA ARG A 108 -1.88 8.95 12.82
C ARG A 108 -1.69 7.46 13.13
N ILE A 109 -0.70 6.79 12.55
CA ILE A 109 -0.28 5.44 12.96
C ILE A 109 0.18 5.46 14.42
N GLU A 110 0.92 6.49 14.85
CA GLU A 110 1.37 6.57 16.24
C GLU A 110 0.25 7.03 17.19
N THR A 111 -0.56 8.01 16.78
CA THR A 111 -1.50 8.69 17.68
C THR A 111 -2.92 8.09 17.71
N ARG A 112 -3.36 7.40 16.64
CA ARG A 112 -4.74 6.90 16.51
C ARG A 112 -4.84 5.39 16.38
N LEU A 113 -4.02 4.76 15.54
CA LEU A 113 -4.08 3.31 15.30
C LEU A 113 -3.98 2.45 16.59
N PRO A 114 -3.19 2.79 17.62
CA PRO A 114 -3.06 1.94 18.81
C PRO A 114 -4.40 1.67 19.50
N ARG A 115 -5.33 2.66 19.47
CA ARG A 115 -6.68 2.57 20.05
C ARG A 115 -7.52 1.44 19.47
N TYR A 116 -7.28 1.07 18.21
CA TYR A 116 -8.05 0.04 17.49
C TYR A 116 -7.22 -1.19 17.13
N SER A 117 -5.91 -1.16 17.40
CA SER A 117 -4.95 -2.14 16.91
C SER A 117 -5.30 -3.59 17.29
N GLN A 118 -5.72 -3.82 18.54
CA GLN A 118 -6.11 -5.15 19.01
C GLN A 118 -7.38 -5.65 18.30
N THR A 119 -8.41 -4.80 18.24
CA THR A 119 -9.67 -5.10 17.53
C THR A 119 -9.43 -5.41 16.05
N ILE A 120 -8.60 -4.61 15.37
CA ILE A 120 -8.23 -4.83 13.97
C ILE A 120 -7.51 -6.17 13.83
N LYS A 121 -6.52 -6.46 14.68
CA LYS A 121 -5.77 -7.74 14.64
C LYS A 121 -6.68 -8.94 14.79
N ASP A 122 -7.52 -8.95 15.83
CA ASP A 122 -8.38 -10.09 16.15
C ASP A 122 -9.42 -10.34 15.05
N LEU A 123 -10.06 -9.29 14.55
CA LEU A 123 -11.08 -9.41 13.50
C LEU A 123 -10.47 -9.74 12.13
N SER A 124 -9.28 -9.22 11.83
CA SER A 124 -8.57 -9.54 10.58
C SER A 124 -8.15 -11.01 10.56
N LEU A 125 -7.59 -11.51 11.67
CA LEU A 125 -7.19 -12.92 11.81
C LEU A 125 -8.38 -13.86 11.63
N LYS A 126 -9.52 -13.56 12.26
CA LYS A 126 -10.78 -14.34 12.11
C LYS A 126 -11.27 -14.42 10.67
N ASN A 127 -10.92 -13.46 9.82
CA ASN A 127 -11.36 -13.40 8.42
C ASN A 127 -10.23 -13.72 7.42
N ASN A 128 -9.08 -14.22 7.89
CA ASN A 128 -7.90 -14.56 7.07
C ASN A 128 -7.34 -13.37 6.26
N PHE A 129 -7.34 -12.17 6.85
CA PHE A 129 -6.66 -10.99 6.31
C PHE A 129 -5.46 -10.61 7.16
N ASP A 130 -4.43 -10.06 6.52
CA ASP A 130 -3.35 -9.37 7.23
C ASP A 130 -3.92 -8.11 7.89
N TRP A 131 -3.75 -7.98 9.21
CA TRP A 131 -4.28 -6.86 9.97
C TRP A 131 -3.75 -5.50 9.49
N ARG A 132 -2.53 -5.47 8.93
CA ARG A 132 -1.92 -4.26 8.39
C ARG A 132 -2.63 -3.79 7.12
N LEU A 133 -3.13 -4.72 6.29
CA LEU A 133 -3.95 -4.38 5.11
C LEU A 133 -5.28 -3.76 5.53
N ILE A 134 -5.92 -4.31 6.55
CA ILE A 134 -7.17 -3.77 7.10
C ILE A 134 -6.93 -2.39 7.75
N ALA A 135 -5.84 -2.23 8.51
CA ALA A 135 -5.47 -0.93 9.08
C ALA A 135 -5.20 0.12 7.99
N ALA A 136 -4.50 -0.25 6.91
CA ALA A 136 -4.29 0.61 5.75
C ALA A 136 -5.60 1.01 5.06
N GLN A 137 -6.54 0.07 4.90
CA GLN A 137 -7.87 0.38 4.38
C GLN A 137 -8.66 1.33 5.29
N ILE A 138 -8.69 1.08 6.61
CA ILE A 138 -9.36 1.97 7.57
C ILE A 138 -8.78 3.39 7.48
N TYR A 139 -7.47 3.53 7.31
CA TYR A 139 -6.86 4.85 7.11
C TYR A 139 -7.36 5.53 5.84
N GLN A 140 -7.38 4.81 4.71
CA GLN A 140 -7.91 5.34 3.45
C GLN A 140 -9.38 5.77 3.56
N GLU A 141 -10.18 5.07 4.38
CA GLU A 141 -11.61 5.34 4.54
C GLU A 141 -11.89 6.53 5.46
N SER A 142 -11.24 6.59 6.63
CA SER A 142 -11.62 7.54 7.70
C SER A 142 -10.45 8.21 8.38
N HIS A 143 -9.22 7.88 8.00
CA HIS A 143 -8.02 8.29 8.71
C HIS A 143 -8.05 7.94 10.21
N PHE A 144 -8.59 6.76 10.52
CA PHE A 144 -8.86 6.27 11.88
C PHE A 144 -9.81 7.15 12.70
N ASP A 145 -10.72 7.89 12.05
CA ASP A 145 -11.77 8.67 12.72
C ASP A 145 -13.06 7.85 12.83
N PRO A 146 -13.46 7.41 14.04
CA PRO A 146 -14.67 6.62 14.23
C PRO A 146 -15.95 7.43 14.04
N LEU A 147 -15.86 8.77 13.99
CA LEU A 147 -16.99 9.67 13.78
C LEU A 147 -17.07 10.20 12.34
N ALA A 148 -16.20 9.72 11.44
CA ALA A 148 -16.17 10.16 10.06
C ALA A 148 -17.52 9.97 9.35
N ARG A 149 -17.91 11.00 8.58
CA ARG A 149 -19.13 11.02 7.77
C ARG A 149 -18.78 11.46 6.35
N SER A 150 -19.10 10.66 5.35
CA SER A 150 -18.94 11.06 3.96
C SER A 150 -20.18 11.77 3.42
N HIS A 151 -19.97 12.65 2.44
CA HIS A 151 -21.04 13.27 1.66
C HIS A 151 -21.91 12.25 0.90
N ALA A 152 -21.39 11.03 0.70
CA ALA A 152 -22.07 9.92 0.03
C ALA A 152 -22.88 9.02 1.00
N GLY A 153 -22.97 9.39 2.28
CA GLY A 153 -23.76 8.64 3.27
C GLY A 153 -23.06 7.38 3.80
N ALA A 154 -21.74 7.45 3.94
CA ALA A 154 -20.91 6.41 4.56
C ALA A 154 -20.37 6.88 5.92
N TYR A 155 -20.21 5.95 6.87
CA TYR A 155 -20.00 6.28 8.28
C TYR A 155 -18.95 5.41 8.97
N GLY A 156 -18.22 6.02 9.91
CA GLY A 156 -17.31 5.36 10.84
C GLY A 156 -15.98 4.90 10.20
N LEU A 157 -15.25 4.04 10.91
CA LEU A 157 -13.87 3.68 10.58
C LEU A 157 -13.67 3.09 9.18
N MET A 158 -14.58 2.23 8.74
CA MET A 158 -14.57 1.57 7.44
C MET A 158 -15.63 2.13 6.48
N GLN A 159 -16.18 3.31 6.77
CA GLN A 159 -17.11 4.03 5.89
C GLN A 159 -18.22 3.13 5.33
N LEU A 160 -19.03 2.58 6.22
CA LEU A 160 -20.16 1.74 5.83
C LEU A 160 -21.40 2.60 5.56
N THR A 161 -22.15 2.25 4.52
CA THR A 161 -23.48 2.81 4.27
C THR A 161 -24.52 2.10 5.15
N HIS A 162 -25.70 2.72 5.34
CA HIS A 162 -26.80 2.11 6.08
C HIS A 162 -27.25 0.75 5.51
N SER A 163 -27.30 0.61 4.18
CA SER A 163 -27.69 -0.64 3.54
C SER A 163 -26.69 -1.77 3.84
N THR A 164 -25.39 -1.47 3.79
CA THR A 164 -24.34 -2.44 4.13
C THR A 164 -24.40 -2.80 5.61
N ALA A 165 -24.53 -1.82 6.50
CA ALA A 165 -24.67 -2.04 7.94
C ALA A 165 -25.88 -2.89 8.31
N ALA A 166 -27.05 -2.60 7.73
CA ALA A 166 -28.27 -3.37 7.94
C ALA A 166 -28.12 -4.84 7.52
N SER A 167 -27.49 -5.08 6.35
CA SER A 167 -27.22 -6.45 5.87
C SER A 167 -26.26 -7.25 6.76
N MET A 168 -25.62 -6.59 7.72
CA MET A 168 -24.61 -7.15 8.63
C MET A 168 -25.01 -7.09 10.10
N GLY A 169 -26.21 -6.60 10.41
CA GLY A 169 -26.71 -6.50 11.79
C GLY A 169 -25.99 -5.47 12.66
N VAL A 170 -25.38 -4.45 12.05
CA VAL A 170 -24.75 -3.33 12.78
C VAL A 170 -25.84 -2.43 13.35
N LYS A 171 -25.76 -2.16 14.65
CA LYS A 171 -26.69 -1.28 15.37
C LYS A 171 -26.15 0.15 15.43
N ASN A 172 -24.84 0.30 15.61
CA ASN A 172 -24.20 1.61 15.68
C ASN A 172 -23.03 1.71 14.70
N LEU A 173 -23.21 2.51 13.65
CA LEU A 173 -22.18 2.77 12.63
C LEU A 173 -20.95 3.51 13.16
N PHE A 174 -21.06 4.22 14.30
CA PHE A 174 -19.95 4.93 14.93
C PHE A 174 -19.27 4.11 16.04
N ASP A 175 -19.80 2.92 16.38
CA ASP A 175 -19.09 2.00 17.27
C ASP A 175 -17.90 1.38 16.51
N PRO A 176 -16.65 1.56 16.99
CA PRO A 176 -15.47 1.08 16.29
C PRO A 176 -15.49 -0.44 16.04
N ALA A 177 -15.91 -1.24 17.02
CA ALA A 177 -15.84 -2.70 16.92
C ALA A 177 -16.89 -3.25 15.95
N GLU A 178 -18.13 -2.75 16.02
CA GLU A 178 -19.17 -3.10 15.07
C GLU A 178 -18.82 -2.68 13.64
N ASN A 179 -18.34 -1.43 13.48
CA ASN A 179 -17.99 -0.88 12.16
C ASN A 179 -16.82 -1.63 11.52
N ILE A 180 -15.73 -1.88 12.26
CA ILE A 180 -14.58 -2.66 11.76
C ILE A 180 -15.03 -4.09 11.42
N SER A 181 -15.79 -4.75 12.30
CA SER A 181 -16.25 -6.12 12.08
C SER A 181 -17.10 -6.25 10.82
N ALA A 182 -18.05 -5.32 10.62
CA ALA A 182 -18.87 -5.32 9.42
C ALA A 182 -18.07 -4.96 8.17
N GLY A 183 -17.15 -3.99 8.23
CA GLY A 183 -16.32 -3.64 7.08
C GLY A 183 -15.41 -4.78 6.64
N ILE A 184 -14.77 -5.49 7.56
CA ILE A 184 -13.97 -6.68 7.24
C ILE A 184 -14.85 -7.79 6.66
N ARG A 185 -16.04 -8.05 7.22
CA ARG A 185 -16.97 -9.03 6.64
C ARG A 185 -17.46 -8.63 5.25
N HIS A 186 -17.66 -7.33 5.00
CA HIS A 186 -17.99 -6.83 3.67
C HIS A 186 -16.87 -7.11 2.67
N LEU A 187 -15.64 -6.74 3.02
CA LEU A 187 -14.47 -7.03 2.20
C LEU A 187 -14.31 -8.54 1.97
N LYS A 188 -14.54 -9.36 2.99
CA LYS A 188 -14.48 -10.83 2.86
C LYS A 188 -15.50 -11.35 1.86
N LYS A 189 -16.75 -10.86 1.90
CA LYS A 189 -17.78 -11.22 0.92
C LYS A 189 -17.37 -10.85 -0.50
N LEU A 190 -16.78 -9.67 -0.70
CA LEU A 190 -16.27 -9.24 -2.02
C LEU A 190 -15.10 -10.11 -2.47
N TYR A 191 -14.13 -10.37 -1.58
CA TYR A 191 -13.03 -11.27 -1.85
C TYR A 191 -13.55 -12.66 -2.27
N ASP A 192 -14.51 -13.21 -1.53
CA ASP A 192 -15.14 -14.49 -1.83
C ASP A 192 -15.89 -14.49 -3.18
N PHE A 193 -16.58 -13.41 -3.49
CA PHE A 193 -17.30 -13.25 -4.76
C PHE A 193 -16.39 -13.25 -6.00
N PHE A 194 -15.14 -12.75 -5.88
CA PHE A 194 -14.17 -12.74 -6.98
C PHE A 194 -13.19 -13.91 -6.94
N ASP A 195 -13.67 -15.11 -6.63
CA ASP A 195 -12.89 -16.35 -6.49
C ASP A 195 -12.06 -16.80 -7.70
N LYS A 196 -12.45 -16.40 -8.91
CA LYS A 196 -11.70 -16.67 -10.14
C LYS A 196 -10.36 -15.92 -10.21
N ALA A 197 -10.27 -14.76 -9.56
CA ALA A 197 -9.00 -14.06 -9.42
C ALA A 197 -8.12 -14.77 -8.38
N ARG A 198 -6.80 -14.73 -8.55
CA ARG A 198 -5.87 -15.46 -7.67
C ARG A 198 -4.86 -14.53 -7.03
N GLY A 199 -4.41 -14.91 -5.83
CA GLY A 199 -3.38 -14.18 -5.09
C GLY A 199 -3.71 -12.70 -4.97
N GLN A 200 -2.72 -11.84 -5.24
CA GLN A 200 -2.84 -10.41 -5.08
C GLN A 200 -3.89 -9.76 -6.01
N ASP A 201 -4.13 -10.32 -7.20
CA ASP A 201 -5.17 -9.82 -8.10
C ASP A 201 -6.55 -9.87 -7.41
N ARG A 202 -6.83 -10.94 -6.65
CA ARG A 202 -8.10 -11.10 -5.93
C ARG A 202 -8.27 -10.04 -4.84
N THR A 203 -7.21 -9.76 -4.08
CA THR A 203 -7.21 -8.71 -3.06
C THR A 203 -7.47 -7.33 -3.67
N PHE A 204 -6.77 -6.99 -4.75
CA PHE A 204 -6.95 -5.69 -5.43
C PHE A 204 -8.35 -5.52 -6.00
N ILE A 205 -8.90 -6.59 -6.59
CA ILE A 205 -10.25 -6.58 -7.12
C ILE A 205 -11.29 -6.42 -6.00
N ALA A 206 -11.10 -7.07 -4.85
CA ALA A 206 -11.98 -6.94 -3.70
C ALA A 206 -11.97 -5.52 -3.11
N LEU A 207 -10.78 -4.91 -2.98
CA LEU A 207 -10.63 -3.51 -2.54
C LEU A 207 -11.27 -2.54 -3.54
N ALA A 208 -11.04 -2.72 -4.83
CA ALA A 208 -11.68 -1.92 -5.87
C ALA A 208 -13.21 -2.06 -5.82
N ALA A 209 -13.72 -3.29 -5.63
CA ALA A 209 -15.14 -3.55 -5.47
C ALA A 209 -15.72 -2.94 -4.18
N TYR A 210 -14.91 -2.78 -3.15
CA TYR A 210 -15.31 -2.09 -1.92
C TYR A 210 -15.59 -0.61 -2.20
N ASN A 211 -14.70 0.02 -2.97
CA ASN A 211 -14.78 1.44 -3.30
C ASN A 211 -15.89 1.79 -4.31
N ILE A 212 -16.01 1.05 -5.41
CA ILE A 212 -17.00 1.36 -6.47
C ILE A 212 -18.17 0.38 -6.54
N GLY A 213 -18.21 -0.65 -5.70
CA GLY A 213 -19.22 -1.70 -5.78
C GLY A 213 -18.90 -2.79 -6.82
N GLN A 214 -19.32 -4.01 -6.50
CA GLN A 214 -19.06 -5.20 -7.31
C GLN A 214 -19.63 -5.15 -8.74
N GLY A 215 -20.73 -4.42 -8.96
CA GLY A 215 -21.38 -4.34 -10.27
C GLY A 215 -20.48 -3.69 -11.33
N HIS A 216 -19.82 -2.59 -10.99
CA HIS A 216 -18.91 -1.91 -11.91
C HIS A 216 -17.64 -2.73 -12.17
N ILE A 217 -17.18 -3.53 -11.21
CA ILE A 217 -16.11 -4.50 -11.44
C ILE A 217 -16.54 -5.58 -12.44
N LEU A 218 -17.78 -6.07 -12.36
CA LEU A 218 -18.32 -7.01 -13.35
C LEU A 218 -18.40 -6.40 -14.76
N ASP A 219 -18.82 -5.14 -14.87
CA ASP A 219 -18.82 -4.40 -16.14
C ASP A 219 -17.40 -4.28 -16.72
N ALA A 220 -16.42 -3.94 -15.87
CA ALA A 220 -15.02 -3.87 -16.28
C ALA A 220 -14.44 -5.24 -16.70
N ARG A 221 -14.85 -6.33 -16.03
CA ARG A 221 -14.53 -7.71 -16.43
C ARG A 221 -15.15 -8.06 -17.79
N ASN A 222 -16.38 -7.64 -18.05
CA ASN A 222 -17.03 -7.85 -19.35
C ASN A 222 -16.31 -7.12 -20.48
N LEU A 223 -15.94 -5.85 -20.26
CA LEU A 223 -15.11 -5.10 -21.21
C LEU A 223 -13.75 -5.77 -21.44
N ALA A 224 -13.11 -6.29 -20.39
CA ALA A 224 -11.84 -6.99 -20.52
C ALA A 224 -11.96 -8.19 -21.46
N ARG A 225 -13.01 -9.00 -21.31
CA ARG A 225 -13.28 -10.13 -22.22
C ARG A 225 -13.47 -9.67 -23.66
N GLN A 226 -14.25 -8.61 -23.90
CA GLN A 226 -14.47 -8.05 -25.24
C GLN A 226 -13.18 -7.56 -25.89
N MET A 227 -12.22 -7.09 -25.09
CA MET A 227 -10.92 -6.61 -25.55
C MET A 227 -9.85 -7.71 -25.62
N GLY A 228 -10.22 -8.99 -25.43
CA GLY A 228 -9.26 -10.11 -25.41
C GLY A 228 -8.29 -10.09 -24.21
N LEU A 229 -8.63 -9.35 -23.15
CA LEU A 229 -7.85 -9.26 -21.92
C LEU A 229 -8.35 -10.26 -20.88
N SER A 230 -7.45 -10.75 -20.02
CA SER A 230 -7.84 -11.62 -18.90
C SER A 230 -8.69 -10.84 -17.89
N PRO A 231 -9.97 -11.20 -17.64
CA PRO A 231 -10.86 -10.43 -16.78
C PRO A 231 -10.50 -10.53 -15.29
N ASP A 232 -9.74 -11.55 -14.90
CA ASP A 232 -9.42 -11.83 -13.50
C ASP A 232 -8.05 -11.31 -13.07
N ARG A 233 -7.45 -10.46 -13.91
CA ARG A 233 -6.16 -9.80 -13.67
C ARG A 233 -6.39 -8.33 -13.38
N TRP A 234 -5.85 -7.84 -12.26
CA TRP A 234 -5.93 -6.44 -11.89
C TRP A 234 -5.33 -5.53 -12.97
N THR A 235 -4.24 -5.97 -13.61
CA THR A 235 -3.62 -5.26 -14.74
C THR A 235 -4.56 -5.02 -15.92
N SER A 236 -5.51 -5.93 -16.15
CA SER A 236 -6.52 -5.77 -17.21
C SER A 236 -7.60 -4.80 -16.76
N LEU A 237 -8.06 -4.90 -15.52
CA LEU A 237 -9.10 -4.03 -14.98
C LEU A 237 -8.63 -2.58 -14.85
N LYS A 238 -7.34 -2.33 -14.55
CA LYS A 238 -6.75 -0.99 -14.62
C LYS A 238 -6.90 -0.34 -16.00
N LYS A 239 -7.00 -1.14 -17.08
CA LYS A 239 -7.23 -0.64 -18.44
C LYS A 239 -8.70 -0.42 -18.74
N THR A 240 -9.59 -1.26 -18.21
CA THR A 240 -11.02 -1.23 -18.58
C THR A 240 -11.90 -0.39 -17.65
N LEU A 241 -11.55 -0.26 -16.37
CA LEU A 241 -12.29 0.58 -15.42
C LEU A 241 -12.38 2.05 -15.88
N PRO A 242 -11.29 2.72 -16.31
CA PRO A 242 -11.38 4.11 -16.78
C PRO A 242 -12.29 4.29 -17.98
N LEU A 243 -12.48 3.24 -18.80
CA LEU A 243 -13.36 3.27 -19.97
C LEU A 243 -14.83 3.42 -19.57
N LEU A 244 -15.24 2.95 -18.40
CA LEU A 244 -16.62 3.09 -17.88
C LEU A 244 -17.02 4.54 -17.54
N ARG A 245 -16.10 5.50 -17.68
CA ARG A 245 -16.42 6.94 -17.66
C ARG A 245 -16.94 7.44 -19.01
N GLN A 246 -16.64 6.74 -20.10
CA GLN A 246 -16.96 7.19 -21.45
C GLN A 246 -18.30 6.62 -21.89
N ARG A 247 -19.19 7.48 -22.40
CA ARG A 247 -20.56 7.13 -22.85
C ARG A 247 -20.62 5.96 -23.81
N LYS A 248 -19.62 5.82 -24.68
CA LYS A 248 -19.53 4.72 -25.65
C LYS A 248 -19.43 3.34 -25.00
N TYR A 249 -18.88 3.25 -23.79
CA TYR A 249 -18.74 2.01 -23.04
C TYR A 249 -19.84 1.85 -21.99
N TYR A 250 -20.07 2.85 -21.12
CA TYR A 250 -21.00 2.68 -20.00
C TYR A 250 -22.45 2.48 -20.42
N LYS A 251 -22.86 2.99 -21.58
CA LYS A 251 -24.23 2.75 -22.09
C LYS A 251 -24.51 1.28 -22.42
N LYS A 252 -23.46 0.52 -22.70
CA LYS A 252 -23.54 -0.92 -23.03
C LYS A 252 -23.32 -1.80 -21.79
N SER A 253 -23.02 -1.19 -20.64
CA SER A 253 -22.71 -1.89 -19.41
C SER A 253 -23.96 -2.02 -18.54
N LYS A 254 -24.04 -3.06 -17.70
CA LYS A 254 -25.25 -3.36 -16.93
C LYS A 254 -25.47 -2.35 -15.80
N TYR A 255 -24.40 -1.88 -15.20
CA TYR A 255 -24.43 -0.98 -14.05
C TYR A 255 -24.15 0.48 -14.45
N GLY A 256 -23.88 0.75 -15.72
CA GLY A 256 -23.77 2.09 -16.26
C GLY A 256 -22.48 2.83 -15.87
N TYR A 257 -22.59 4.15 -15.80
CA TYR A 257 -21.46 5.05 -15.57
C TYR A 257 -20.83 4.82 -14.19
N CYS A 258 -19.51 4.82 -14.13
CA CYS A 258 -18.78 4.95 -12.88
C CYS A 258 -17.50 5.77 -13.04
N ARG A 259 -16.99 6.28 -11.92
CA ARG A 259 -15.70 6.96 -11.85
C ARG A 259 -14.54 5.95 -11.78
N GLY A 260 -14.36 5.15 -12.83
CA GLY A 260 -13.44 4.00 -12.81
C GLY A 260 -11.95 4.28 -12.62
N THR A 261 -11.52 5.55 -12.52
CA THR A 261 -10.15 5.91 -12.10
C THR A 261 -10.00 5.92 -10.57
N GLU A 262 -11.05 6.29 -9.82
CA GLU A 262 -11.03 6.33 -8.35
C GLU A 262 -10.65 4.99 -7.68
N PRO A 263 -11.18 3.81 -8.08
CA PRO A 263 -10.81 2.55 -7.43
C PRO A 263 -9.36 2.13 -7.69
N ILE A 264 -8.76 2.60 -8.79
CA ILE A 264 -7.34 2.33 -9.07
C ILE A 264 -6.47 3.09 -8.07
N GLU A 265 -6.80 4.36 -7.86
CA GLU A 265 -6.11 5.21 -6.89
C GLU A 265 -6.34 4.72 -5.46
N TYR A 266 -7.58 4.37 -5.12
CA TYR A 266 -7.94 3.80 -3.82
C TYR A 266 -7.09 2.55 -3.49
N VAL A 267 -6.96 1.61 -4.42
CA VAL A 267 -6.13 0.41 -4.23
C VAL A 267 -4.65 0.79 -4.10
N LYS A 268 -4.16 1.73 -4.93
CA LYS A 268 -2.78 2.21 -4.87
C LYS A 268 -2.46 2.78 -3.49
N GLN A 269 -3.28 3.68 -2.96
CA GLN A 269 -3.05 4.31 -1.66
C GLN A 269 -3.08 3.32 -0.49
N ILE A 270 -4.04 2.38 -0.49
CA ILE A 270 -4.06 1.31 0.53
C ILE A 270 -2.77 0.50 0.51
N MET A 271 -2.23 0.20 -0.66
CA MET A 271 -0.97 -0.55 -0.77
C MET A 271 0.23 0.29 -0.31
N ILE A 272 0.21 1.61 -0.54
CA ILE A 272 1.20 2.55 -0.01
C ILE A 272 1.19 2.53 1.53
N TYR A 273 0.02 2.61 2.15
CA TYR A 273 -0.10 2.51 3.61
C TYR A 273 0.28 1.13 4.14
N TYR A 274 -0.11 0.06 3.42
CA TYR A 274 0.16 -1.31 3.83
C TYR A 274 1.65 -1.63 3.84
N ASP A 275 2.45 -1.28 2.81
CA ASP A 275 3.89 -1.61 2.90
C ASP A 275 4.63 -0.76 3.94
N ILE A 276 4.17 0.47 4.25
CA ILE A 276 4.69 1.26 5.39
C ILE A 276 4.52 0.50 6.70
N LEU A 277 3.29 0.02 6.98
CA LEU A 277 3.01 -0.78 8.17
C LEU A 277 3.75 -2.12 8.18
N LYS A 278 4.02 -2.72 7.02
CA LYS A 278 4.82 -3.95 6.95
C LYS A 278 6.28 -3.70 7.32
N GLN A 279 6.86 -2.60 6.87
CA GLN A 279 8.25 -2.25 7.21
C GLN A 279 8.39 -1.86 8.69
N GLN A 280 7.52 -1.01 9.22
CA GLN A 280 7.51 -0.68 10.66
C GLN A 280 7.22 -1.90 11.55
N GLY A 281 6.43 -2.87 11.07
CA GLY A 281 6.19 -4.12 11.79
C GLY A 281 7.43 -4.99 12.00
N ILE A 282 8.50 -4.78 11.22
CA ILE A 282 9.81 -5.40 11.46
C ILE A 282 10.48 -4.73 12.68
N GLU A 283 10.32 -3.42 12.86
CA GLU A 283 10.86 -2.64 13.99
C GLU A 283 10.12 -2.91 15.32
N PHE A 284 8.78 -3.02 15.30
CA PHE A 284 8.03 -3.39 16.51
C PHE A 284 8.31 -4.83 17.01
N ALA A 285 8.78 -5.71 16.13
CA ALA A 285 9.23 -7.05 16.51
C ALA A 285 10.64 -7.04 17.14
N SER A 286 11.51 -6.10 16.74
CA SER A 286 12.85 -5.93 17.33
C SER A 286 12.83 -5.19 18.67
N ASP A 287 11.88 -4.28 18.90
CA ASP A 287 11.83 -3.53 20.17
C ASP A 287 11.23 -4.34 21.34
N ASN A 288 10.39 -5.33 21.05
CA ASN A 288 9.81 -6.20 22.09
C ASN A 288 10.78 -7.27 22.65
N THR A 289 11.98 -7.42 22.07
CA THR A 289 13.01 -8.31 22.63
C THR A 289 13.87 -7.62 23.69
N HIS A 290 13.90 -6.28 23.75
CA HIS A 290 14.62 -5.53 24.77
C HIS A 290 13.80 -5.25 26.04
N LEU A 291 12.47 -5.21 25.95
CA LEU A 291 11.58 -5.00 27.09
C LEU A 291 11.32 -6.25 27.96
N ARG A 292 11.70 -7.46 27.50
CA ARG A 292 11.57 -8.69 28.29
C ARG A 292 12.81 -9.09 29.11
N LYS A 293 13.97 -8.45 28.91
CA LYS A 293 15.21 -8.78 29.66
C LYS A 293 15.44 -7.94 30.91
N ASN A 294 14.65 -6.88 31.14
CA ASN A 294 14.83 -5.98 32.30
C ASN A 294 13.86 -6.23 33.46
N THR A 295 12.90 -7.17 33.35
CA THR A 295 11.99 -7.54 34.44
C THR A 295 12.42 -8.77 35.24
N GLU A 296 13.45 -9.51 34.83
CA GLU A 296 13.95 -10.70 35.55
C GLU A 296 15.21 -10.44 36.40
N LYS A 297 15.76 -9.22 36.42
CA LYS A 297 16.99 -8.89 37.18
C LYS A 297 16.79 -8.03 38.44
N HIS A 298 15.55 -7.86 38.92
CA HIS A 298 15.28 -7.11 40.17
C HIS A 298 14.52 -7.93 41.24
N GLY A 299 14.51 -9.26 41.11
CA GLY A 299 13.79 -10.17 42.01
C GLY A 299 14.62 -10.89 43.07
N GLU A 300 15.93 -10.63 43.23
CA GLU A 300 16.74 -11.31 44.26
C GLU A 300 17.79 -10.37 44.84
N LYS A 301 17.40 -9.63 45.90
CA LYS A 301 18.26 -9.27 47.04
C LYS A 301 17.43 -8.47 48.05
N LYS A 302 16.81 -9.19 48.98
CA LYS A 302 16.55 -8.80 50.37
C LYS A 302 15.76 -9.93 51.03
N GLU A 303 16.45 -10.75 51.82
CA GLU A 303 16.09 -11.04 53.22
C GLU A 303 17.12 -11.99 53.84
N LYS A 304 17.66 -11.53 54.98
CA LYS A 304 18.32 -12.21 56.11
C LYS A 304 19.06 -13.52 55.90
#